data_AF-F5IZJ8-F1
#
_entry.id   AF-F5IZJ8-F1
#
_cell.length_a   1.000
_cell.length_b   1.000
_cell.length_c   1.000
_cell.angle_alpha   90.00
_cell.angle_beta   90.00
_cell.angle_gamma   90.00
#
_symmetry.space_group_name_H-M   'P 1'
#
loop_
_entity.id
_entity.type
_entity.pdbx_description
1 polymer ?
#
loop_
_entity_poly.entity_id
_entity_poly.type
_entity_poly.pdbx_seq_one_letter_code
_entity_poly.pdbx_strand_id
1 'polypeptide(L)'
;MKKTFFLLFASVAFFACSSDEQTIDNGQDPEGLVFEIAAKTQLSTTKAGTPVYSQDASQSVTRVSVHAFKSNGTDYLYVKTYDISDWTAGSTFKRYAVPIGDKLDAGDYKFLAIGRDASDLYQLPTLGSTTKIEDVTATITASGDESEIFAGTVQAQVLSQGTRVSLTMTRKIAGILGYFKNVPQMLDGKTVRYLRLSASAGNKVVNLGSGIGSTSATTYNIINIDLSTQSVANEMYSGNDLSSAGIVKLPNSQLSGAYMIPVSGITLTLGLYDAANAVIKTWSVRDGASSTFNITANHFYSLGVKHKPGTTTGSDPGDPGDDDDAIDLLQDQAITITIDPAWNTIHPLTIQ
;
A
#
# COMPACT_ATOMS: atom_id res chain seq x y z
N MET A 1 -45.65 38.44 -33.05
CA MET A 1 -44.99 37.81 -34.22
C MET A 1 -43.94 38.77 -34.77
N LYS A 2 -42.80 38.23 -35.25
CA LYS A 2 -41.58 38.87 -35.81
C LYS A 2 -40.55 39.28 -34.73
N LYS A 3 -39.58 38.40 -34.42
CA LYS A 3 -38.30 38.11 -35.12
C LYS A 3 -37.28 39.23 -34.92
N THR A 4 -36.34 39.01 -34.00
CA THR A 4 -35.08 39.74 -33.91
C THR A 4 -33.92 38.75 -33.96
N PHE A 5 -33.06 39.04 -34.92
CA PHE A 5 -31.82 38.38 -35.33
C PHE A 5 -30.79 38.39 -34.18
N PHE A 6 -30.05 37.31 -33.99
CA PHE A 6 -28.76 37.36 -33.29
C PHE A 6 -27.67 36.86 -34.25
N LEU A 7 -26.63 37.68 -34.40
CA LEU A 7 -25.53 37.49 -35.33
C LEU A 7 -24.63 36.32 -34.92
N LEU A 8 -24.31 35.50 -35.91
CA LEU A 8 -23.25 34.50 -35.88
C LEU A 8 -21.93 35.20 -36.23
N PHE A 9 -20.94 35.15 -35.34
CA PHE A 9 -19.54 35.42 -35.72
C PHE A 9 -18.93 34.12 -36.24
N ALA A 10 -18.65 34.10 -37.53
CA ALA A 10 -17.81 33.11 -38.18
C ALA A 10 -16.35 33.60 -38.12
N SER A 11 -15.45 32.77 -37.58
CA SER A 11 -14.02 32.92 -37.80
C SER A 11 -13.42 31.54 -38.08
N VAL A 12 -12.99 31.41 -39.33
CA VAL A 12 -12.31 30.30 -39.97
C VAL A 12 -10.97 30.03 -39.28
N ALA A 13 -10.69 28.76 -38.97
CA ALA A 13 -9.32 28.27 -38.79
C ALA A 13 -9.10 27.09 -39.74
N PHE A 14 -7.98 27.17 -40.46
CA PHE A 14 -7.59 26.40 -41.63
C PHE A 14 -7.48 24.89 -41.38
N PHE A 15 -7.97 24.11 -42.34
CA PHE A 15 -7.57 22.73 -42.57
C PHE A 15 -6.15 22.69 -43.13
N ALA A 16 -5.26 21.96 -42.46
CA ALA A 16 -4.08 21.36 -43.06
C ALA A 16 -4.19 19.84 -42.90
N CYS A 17 -4.63 19.17 -43.98
CA CYS A 17 -4.49 17.73 -44.12
C CYS A 17 -3.01 17.40 -44.28
N SER A 18 -2.44 16.69 -43.31
CA SER A 18 -1.45 15.64 -43.62
C SER A 18 -2.19 14.33 -43.46
N SER A 19 -2.33 13.64 -44.57
CA SER A 19 -2.87 12.29 -44.70
C SER A 19 -2.05 11.30 -43.87
N ASP A 20 -2.66 10.78 -42.82
CA ASP A 20 -2.60 9.36 -42.49
C ASP A 20 -3.97 8.98 -41.91
N GLU A 21 -4.48 7.86 -42.40
CA GLU A 21 -5.87 7.41 -42.37
C GLU A 21 -6.40 7.28 -40.95
N GLN A 22 -7.04 8.35 -40.45
CA GLN A 22 -7.90 8.27 -39.28
C GLN A 22 -9.14 7.46 -39.67
N THR A 23 -9.20 6.22 -39.23
CA THR A 23 -10.49 5.54 -39.05
C THR A 23 -11.35 6.44 -38.17
N ILE A 24 -12.38 7.01 -38.78
CA ILE A 24 -13.41 7.79 -38.12
C ILE A 24 -14.08 6.87 -37.10
N ASP A 25 -13.81 7.10 -35.81
CA ASP A 25 -14.58 6.56 -34.71
C ASP A 25 -15.95 7.25 -34.72
N ASN A 26 -16.89 6.68 -35.48
CA ASN A 26 -18.28 7.07 -35.48
C ASN A 26 -18.86 6.67 -34.12
N GLY A 27 -19.07 7.66 -33.25
CA GLY A 27 -19.56 7.48 -31.87
C GLY A 27 -20.68 6.45 -31.69
N GLN A 28 -20.29 5.20 -31.39
CA GLN A 28 -21.05 4.27 -30.59
C GLN A 28 -20.42 4.24 -29.21
N ASP A 29 -21.19 4.63 -28.19
CA ASP A 29 -20.92 4.20 -26.82
C ASP A 29 -20.65 2.69 -26.80
N PRO A 30 -19.73 2.20 -25.95
CA PRO A 30 -19.14 0.88 -26.10
C PRO A 30 -20.22 -0.19 -26.10
N GLU A 31 -20.30 -1.01 -27.14
CA GLU A 31 -21.07 -2.26 -27.12
C GLU A 31 -20.42 -3.27 -26.15
N GLY A 32 -20.27 -2.95 -24.85
CA GLY A 32 -19.57 -3.81 -23.90
C GLY A 32 -19.38 -3.27 -22.48
N LEU A 33 -18.79 -4.12 -21.65
CA LEU A 33 -18.42 -3.82 -20.27
C LEU A 33 -16.95 -3.40 -20.24
N VAL A 34 -16.64 -2.25 -19.65
CA VAL A 34 -15.27 -1.73 -19.52
C VAL A 34 -14.99 -1.42 -18.06
N PHE A 35 -13.87 -1.93 -17.54
CA PHE A 35 -13.34 -1.56 -16.24
C PHE A 35 -12.31 -0.45 -16.39
N GLU A 36 -12.44 0.60 -15.58
CA GLU A 36 -11.42 1.62 -15.39
C GLU A 36 -10.88 1.48 -13.97
N ILE A 37 -9.71 0.87 -13.83
CA ILE A 37 -9.17 0.43 -12.54
C ILE A 37 -8.04 1.36 -12.18
N ALA A 38 -8.16 2.05 -11.05
CA ALA A 38 -7.13 2.87 -10.46
C ALA A 38 -6.63 2.24 -9.16
N ALA A 39 -5.33 2.25 -8.96
CA ALA A 39 -4.73 1.87 -7.69
C ALA A 39 -4.13 3.13 -7.04
N LYS A 40 -4.63 3.45 -5.84
CA LYS A 40 -4.37 4.73 -5.18
C LYS A 40 -3.93 4.52 -3.74
N THR A 41 -3.21 5.49 -3.22
CA THR A 41 -2.86 5.55 -1.80
C THR A 41 -3.82 6.38 -0.97
N GLN A 42 -4.84 7.02 -1.55
CA GLN A 42 -5.72 7.97 -0.86
C GLN A 42 -6.57 7.35 0.27
N LEU A 43 -6.87 8.15 1.32
CA LEU A 43 -7.89 7.80 2.31
C LEU A 43 -9.27 7.83 1.65
N SER A 44 -10.08 6.79 1.89
CA SER A 44 -11.46 6.75 1.42
C SER A 44 -12.34 7.68 2.27
N THR A 45 -12.30 8.98 1.99
CA THR A 45 -13.31 9.95 2.42
C THR A 45 -13.66 10.89 1.27
N THR A 46 -14.94 10.97 0.95
CA THR A 46 -15.53 11.74 -0.15
C THR A 46 -15.32 13.26 0.01
N LYS A 47 -14.51 13.88 -0.86
CA LYS A 47 -14.81 15.07 -1.67
C LYS A 47 -13.56 15.58 -2.40
N ALA A 48 -13.78 16.05 -3.64
CA ALA A 48 -12.76 16.56 -4.55
C ALA A 48 -11.99 17.77 -4.01
N GLY A 49 -10.68 17.79 -4.30
CA GLY A 49 -9.75 18.89 -4.05
C GLY A 49 -8.31 18.39 -4.04
N THR A 50 -7.59 18.57 -5.14
CA THR A 50 -6.17 18.23 -5.31
C THR A 50 -5.32 18.99 -4.28
N PRO A 51 -4.36 18.32 -3.61
CA PRO A 51 -2.95 18.49 -4.02
C PRO A 51 -2.23 17.16 -4.28
N VAL A 52 -1.27 17.25 -5.20
CA VAL A 52 -0.31 16.21 -5.62
C VAL A 52 0.95 16.38 -4.77
N TYR A 53 1.37 15.33 -4.06
CA TYR A 53 2.76 15.17 -3.63
C TYR A 53 3.19 13.71 -3.74
N SER A 54 4.34 13.50 -4.40
CA SER A 54 5.09 12.25 -4.68
C SER A 54 4.88 11.61 -6.06
N GLN A 55 5.95 11.66 -6.89
CA GLN A 55 6.15 10.96 -8.18
C GLN A 55 7.37 10.02 -8.01
N ASP A 56 7.30 8.82 -7.43
CA ASP A 56 6.33 7.75 -7.60
C ASP A 56 6.09 7.04 -6.25
N ALA A 57 4.84 6.83 -5.87
CA ALA A 57 4.48 5.71 -5.01
C ALA A 57 4.44 4.46 -5.90
N SER A 58 5.59 3.97 -6.39
CA SER A 58 5.63 2.80 -7.28
C SER A 58 5.06 1.60 -6.54
N GLN A 59 3.82 1.23 -6.89
CA GLN A 59 3.12 0.09 -6.31
C GLN A 59 3.74 -1.18 -6.91
N SER A 60 4.00 -2.19 -6.08
CA SER A 60 4.52 -3.48 -6.53
C SER A 60 3.42 -4.40 -7.08
N VAL A 61 2.17 -3.94 -7.08
CA VAL A 61 1.03 -4.61 -7.72
C VAL A 61 1.35 -4.97 -9.17
N THR A 62 1.25 -6.26 -9.47
CA THR A 62 1.47 -6.84 -10.80
C THR A 62 0.38 -7.82 -11.20
N ARG A 63 -0.46 -8.24 -10.24
CA ARG A 63 -1.59 -9.14 -10.45
C ARG A 63 -2.86 -8.42 -10.10
N VAL A 64 -3.73 -8.16 -11.08
CA VAL A 64 -5.01 -7.50 -10.85
C VAL A 64 -6.15 -8.37 -11.37
N SER A 65 -7.19 -8.50 -10.56
CA SER A 65 -8.42 -9.21 -10.90
C SER A 65 -9.65 -8.39 -10.49
N VAL A 66 -10.75 -8.54 -11.23
CA VAL A 66 -12.05 -7.94 -10.91
C VAL A 66 -13.07 -9.05 -10.75
N HIS A 67 -13.65 -9.16 -9.55
CA HIS A 67 -14.69 -10.12 -9.21
C HIS A 67 -16.05 -9.44 -9.25
N ALA A 68 -16.99 -10.00 -10.01
CA ALA A 68 -18.35 -9.51 -10.16
C ALA A 68 -19.31 -10.28 -9.24
N PHE A 69 -20.13 -9.55 -8.51
CA PHE A 69 -21.16 -10.07 -7.62
C PHE A 69 -22.52 -9.50 -8.02
N LYS A 70 -23.52 -10.34 -8.32
CA LYS A 70 -24.85 -9.90 -8.76
C LYS A 70 -25.80 -9.80 -7.58
N SER A 71 -26.64 -8.77 -7.57
CA SER A 71 -27.70 -8.63 -6.58
C SER A 71 -28.74 -9.75 -6.72
N ASN A 72 -29.12 -10.35 -5.59
CA ASN A 72 -30.32 -11.21 -5.50
C ASN A 72 -31.51 -10.50 -4.82
N GLY A 73 -31.40 -9.18 -4.60
CA GLY A 73 -32.36 -8.36 -3.87
C GLY A 73 -32.03 -8.17 -2.37
N THR A 74 -31.14 -8.98 -1.81
CA THR A 74 -30.66 -8.87 -0.40
C THR A 74 -29.14 -8.75 -0.33
N ASP A 75 -28.45 -9.70 -0.97
CA ASP A 75 -26.99 -9.81 -0.99
C ASP A 75 -26.44 -9.60 -2.41
N TYR A 76 -25.11 -9.46 -2.49
CA TYR A 76 -24.36 -9.50 -3.75
C TYR A 76 -23.54 -10.79 -3.78
N LEU A 77 -23.92 -11.71 -4.66
CA LEU A 77 -23.34 -13.06 -4.75
C LEU A 77 -22.41 -13.20 -5.94
N TYR A 78 -21.30 -13.89 -5.75
CA TYR A 78 -20.26 -14.06 -6.77
C TYR A 78 -20.81 -14.69 -8.06
N VAL A 79 -20.37 -14.16 -9.20
CA VAL A 79 -20.72 -14.64 -10.54
C VAL A 79 -19.49 -14.97 -11.35
N LYS A 80 -18.49 -14.08 -11.35
CA LYS A 80 -17.37 -14.17 -12.31
C LYS A 80 -16.13 -13.43 -11.83
N THR A 81 -14.97 -13.86 -12.34
CA THR A 81 -13.69 -13.18 -12.19
C THR A 81 -13.15 -12.80 -13.56
N TYR A 82 -12.58 -11.61 -13.66
CA TYR A 82 -11.84 -11.11 -14.81
C TYR A 82 -10.40 -10.86 -14.41
N ASP A 83 -9.46 -11.59 -14.99
CA ASP A 83 -8.04 -11.31 -14.83
C ASP A 83 -7.63 -10.17 -15.74
N ILE A 84 -6.99 -9.16 -15.16
CA ILE A 84 -6.55 -7.96 -15.85
C ILE A 84 -5.08 -8.21 -16.25
N SER A 85 -4.88 -8.62 -17.50
CA SER A 85 -3.55 -8.83 -18.08
C SER A 85 -2.72 -7.55 -18.08
N ASP A 86 -1.41 -7.66 -18.31
CA ASP A 86 -0.45 -6.55 -18.55
C ASP A 86 -0.54 -5.38 -17.56
N TRP A 87 -0.75 -5.69 -16.28
CA TRP A 87 -0.54 -4.74 -15.19
C TRP A 87 0.91 -4.87 -14.71
N THR A 88 1.75 -3.88 -14.98
CA THR A 88 3.16 -3.89 -14.58
C THR A 88 3.37 -3.14 -13.27
N ALA A 89 4.44 -3.46 -12.54
CA ALA A 89 4.83 -2.69 -11.35
C ALA A 89 4.92 -1.19 -11.66
N GLY A 90 4.42 -0.36 -10.75
CA GLY A 90 4.30 1.09 -10.93
C GLY A 90 3.04 1.54 -11.69
N SER A 91 2.27 0.63 -12.31
CA SER A 91 1.01 1.00 -12.96
C SER A 91 0.00 1.50 -11.93
N THR A 92 -0.56 2.69 -12.17
CA THR A 92 -1.56 3.30 -11.28
C THR A 92 -2.97 3.30 -11.88
N PHE A 93 -3.10 3.05 -13.18
CA PHE A 93 -4.37 3.05 -13.89
C PHE A 93 -4.35 2.07 -15.07
N LYS A 94 -5.46 1.38 -15.30
CA LYS A 94 -5.70 0.62 -16.51
C LYS A 94 -7.17 0.65 -16.93
N ARG A 95 -7.41 0.80 -18.23
CA ARG A 95 -8.70 0.51 -18.85
C ARG A 95 -8.66 -0.91 -19.43
N TYR A 96 -9.64 -1.73 -19.06
CA TYR A 96 -9.79 -3.10 -19.53
C TYR A 96 -11.17 -3.28 -20.15
N ALA A 97 -11.22 -3.62 -21.44
CA ALA A 97 -12.46 -3.94 -22.13
C ALA A 97 -12.72 -5.44 -22.02
N VAL A 98 -13.88 -5.81 -21.46
CA VAL A 98 -14.30 -7.21 -21.37
C VAL A 98 -14.64 -7.73 -22.78
N PRO A 99 -14.10 -8.89 -23.19
CA PRO A 99 -14.43 -9.48 -24.50
C PRO A 99 -15.94 -9.66 -24.68
N ILE A 100 -16.43 -9.50 -25.92
CA ILE A 100 -17.88 -9.50 -26.18
C ILE A 100 -18.55 -10.81 -25.76
N GLY A 101 -17.88 -11.95 -25.94
CA GLY A 101 -18.39 -13.27 -25.53
C GLY A 101 -18.31 -13.54 -24.03
N ASP A 102 -17.70 -12.64 -23.25
CA ASP A 102 -17.43 -12.82 -21.83
C ASP A 102 -18.18 -11.83 -20.92
N LYS A 103 -19.12 -11.07 -21.51
CA LYS A 103 -19.93 -10.06 -20.82
C LYS A 103 -20.80 -10.66 -19.71
N LEU A 104 -21.19 -9.80 -18.77
CA LEU A 104 -22.21 -10.09 -17.77
C LEU A 104 -23.60 -9.78 -18.32
N ASP A 105 -24.60 -10.52 -17.87
CA ASP A 105 -26.01 -10.17 -18.11
C ASP A 105 -26.35 -8.84 -17.45
N ALA A 106 -27.33 -8.13 -18.02
CA ALA A 106 -27.86 -6.92 -17.41
C ALA A 106 -28.35 -7.17 -15.96
N GLY A 107 -28.17 -6.17 -15.11
CA GLY A 107 -28.57 -6.22 -13.71
C GLY A 107 -27.69 -5.37 -12.79
N ASP A 108 -27.99 -5.41 -11.50
CA ASP A 108 -27.24 -4.66 -10.48
C ASP A 108 -26.12 -5.51 -9.91
N TYR A 109 -24.91 -4.97 -9.90
CA TYR A 109 -23.70 -5.66 -9.43
C TYR A 109 -22.93 -4.82 -8.42
N LYS A 110 -22.17 -5.53 -7.58
CA LYS A 110 -20.97 -5.00 -6.92
C LYS A 110 -19.75 -5.67 -7.52
N PHE A 111 -18.72 -4.89 -7.75
CA PHE A 111 -17.43 -5.36 -8.24
C PHE A 111 -16.40 -5.20 -7.12
N LEU A 112 -15.54 -6.20 -6.95
CA LEU A 112 -14.36 -6.16 -6.08
C LEU A 112 -13.13 -6.28 -6.97
N ALA A 113 -12.33 -5.23 -7.05
CA ALA A 113 -11.00 -5.30 -7.63
C ALA A 113 -9.98 -5.69 -6.56
N ILE A 114 -9.06 -6.60 -6.88
CA ILE A 114 -7.98 -7.05 -6.02
C ILE A 114 -6.66 -6.92 -6.79
N GLY A 115 -5.70 -6.23 -6.19
CA GLY A 115 -4.33 -6.10 -6.67
C GLY A 115 -3.36 -6.80 -5.71
N ARG A 116 -2.46 -7.65 -6.22
CA ARG A 116 -1.39 -8.31 -5.44
C ARG A 116 -0.04 -8.10 -6.14
N ASP A 117 1.04 -8.14 -5.37
CA ASP A 117 2.38 -8.11 -5.93
C ASP A 117 2.81 -9.45 -6.56
N ALA A 118 4.04 -9.50 -7.05
CA ALA A 118 4.55 -10.66 -7.78
C ALA A 118 4.77 -11.89 -6.88
N SER A 119 4.96 -11.69 -5.57
CA SER A 119 5.21 -12.76 -4.60
C SER A 119 3.97 -13.63 -4.36
N ASP A 120 2.78 -13.03 -4.52
CA ASP A 120 1.49 -13.69 -4.44
C ASP A 120 1.24 -14.49 -3.14
N LEU A 121 1.80 -14.03 -2.03
CA LEU A 121 1.74 -14.75 -0.74
C LEU A 121 0.34 -14.83 -0.13
N TYR A 122 -0.60 -14.00 -0.60
CA TYR A 122 -1.99 -14.05 -0.17
C TYR A 122 -2.79 -15.14 -0.87
N GLN A 123 -3.35 -16.03 -0.05
CA GLN A 123 -4.35 -17.01 -0.45
C GLN A 123 -5.73 -16.35 -0.47
N LEU A 124 -6.37 -16.36 -1.64
CA LEU A 124 -7.78 -15.97 -1.81
C LEU A 124 -8.68 -17.20 -1.70
N PRO A 125 -9.89 -17.09 -1.13
CA PRO A 125 -10.83 -18.20 -1.06
C PRO A 125 -11.33 -18.57 -2.47
N THR A 126 -11.70 -19.83 -2.65
CA THR A 126 -12.48 -20.22 -3.83
C THR A 126 -13.87 -19.58 -3.74
N LEU A 127 -14.16 -18.68 -4.68
CA LEU A 127 -15.46 -18.00 -4.74
C LEU A 127 -16.48 -18.89 -5.44
N GLY A 128 -17.63 -19.10 -4.81
CA GLY A 128 -18.76 -19.87 -5.35
C GLY A 128 -20.02 -19.01 -5.44
N SER A 129 -21.08 -19.54 -6.08
CA SER A 129 -22.32 -18.79 -6.33
C SER A 129 -23.08 -18.32 -5.08
N THR A 130 -22.68 -18.78 -3.89
CA THR A 130 -23.23 -18.35 -2.59
C THR A 130 -22.30 -17.40 -1.83
N THR A 131 -21.10 -17.14 -2.34
CA THR A 131 -20.12 -16.27 -1.67
C THR A 131 -20.56 -14.82 -1.80
N LYS A 132 -20.69 -14.14 -0.66
CA LYS A 132 -21.01 -12.72 -0.60
C LYS A 132 -19.74 -11.89 -0.73
N ILE A 133 -19.87 -10.70 -1.30
CA ILE A 133 -18.73 -9.78 -1.46
C ILE A 133 -18.12 -9.37 -0.10
N GLU A 134 -18.94 -9.23 0.95
CA GLU A 134 -18.49 -8.90 2.30
C GLU A 134 -17.71 -10.02 2.98
N ASP A 135 -17.81 -11.27 2.50
CA ASP A 135 -17.12 -12.43 3.07
C ASP A 135 -15.75 -12.67 2.43
N VAL A 136 -15.38 -11.89 1.41
CA VAL A 136 -14.12 -12.10 0.69
C VAL A 136 -12.94 -11.60 1.52
N THR A 137 -12.07 -12.53 1.88
CA THR A 137 -10.84 -12.28 2.65
C THR A 137 -9.60 -12.71 1.89
N ALA A 138 -8.44 -12.18 2.26
CA ALA A 138 -7.14 -12.72 1.86
C ALA A 138 -6.37 -13.19 3.10
N THR A 139 -5.66 -14.32 2.97
CA THR A 139 -4.98 -14.99 4.10
C THR A 139 -3.50 -15.20 3.81
N ILE A 140 -2.65 -14.97 4.81
CA ILE A 140 -1.23 -15.37 4.78
C ILE A 140 -1.00 -16.61 5.65
N THR A 141 0.09 -17.33 5.39
CA THR A 141 0.43 -18.57 6.12
C THR A 141 0.87 -18.27 7.56
N ALA A 142 1.84 -17.38 7.71
CA ALA A 142 2.37 -16.90 8.99
C ALA A 142 2.42 -15.37 9.04
N SER A 143 2.34 -14.80 10.25
CA SER A 143 2.65 -13.38 10.45
C SER A 143 4.13 -13.14 10.13
N GLY A 144 4.41 -12.08 9.37
CA GLY A 144 5.69 -11.83 8.70
C GLY A 144 5.67 -12.13 7.20
N ASP A 145 4.71 -12.90 6.70
CA ASP A 145 4.55 -13.20 5.26
C ASP A 145 3.73 -12.10 4.52
N GLU A 146 3.39 -11.00 5.19
CA GLU A 146 2.63 -9.90 4.58
C GLU A 146 3.36 -9.31 3.37
N SER A 147 2.66 -9.28 2.25
CA SER A 147 3.08 -8.60 1.03
C SER A 147 2.13 -7.45 0.67
N GLU A 148 2.37 -6.75 -0.43
CA GLU A 148 1.48 -5.67 -0.85
C GLU A 148 0.16 -6.22 -1.43
N ILE A 149 -0.97 -5.80 -0.85
CA ILE A 149 -2.31 -6.11 -1.33
C ILE A 149 -3.21 -4.89 -1.36
N PHE A 150 -3.90 -4.72 -2.47
CA PHE A 150 -4.86 -3.66 -2.77
C PHE A 150 -6.23 -4.27 -2.98
N ALA A 151 -7.28 -3.57 -2.54
CA ALA A 151 -8.63 -3.90 -2.97
C ALA A 151 -9.57 -2.70 -2.93
N GLY A 152 -10.66 -2.80 -3.69
CA GLY A 152 -11.69 -1.77 -3.73
C GLY A 152 -13.00 -2.29 -4.29
N THR A 153 -14.11 -1.76 -3.79
CA THR A 153 -15.45 -2.16 -4.21
C THR A 153 -16.21 -1.01 -4.85
N VAL A 154 -16.99 -1.28 -5.89
CA VAL A 154 -17.94 -0.33 -6.46
C VAL A 154 -19.25 -1.03 -6.82
N GLN A 155 -20.37 -0.36 -6.61
CA GLN A 155 -21.67 -0.81 -7.10
C GLN A 155 -21.94 -0.17 -8.46
N ALA A 156 -22.39 -0.94 -9.44
CA ALA A 156 -22.76 -0.45 -10.75
C ALA A 156 -23.86 -1.30 -11.38
N GLN A 157 -24.66 -0.67 -12.23
CA GLN A 157 -25.66 -1.36 -13.04
C GLN A 157 -25.04 -1.74 -14.39
N VAL A 158 -25.10 -3.02 -14.75
CA VAL A 158 -24.71 -3.51 -16.07
C VAL A 158 -25.91 -3.42 -17.00
N LEU A 159 -25.71 -2.79 -18.16
CA LEU A 159 -26.73 -2.53 -19.16
C LEU A 159 -26.40 -3.26 -20.46
N SER A 160 -27.42 -3.66 -21.21
CA SER A 160 -27.25 -4.36 -22.50
C SER A 160 -26.53 -3.52 -23.56
N GLN A 161 -26.72 -2.20 -23.52
CA GLN A 161 -26.09 -1.24 -24.43
C GLN A 161 -24.64 -0.89 -24.05
N GLY A 162 -24.12 -1.43 -22.94
CA GLY A 162 -22.76 -1.15 -22.46
C GLY A 162 -22.70 -0.46 -21.11
N THR A 163 -21.58 -0.62 -20.42
CA THR A 163 -21.36 -0.08 -19.08
C THR A 163 -19.88 0.17 -18.84
N ARG A 164 -19.56 1.35 -18.30
CA ARG A 164 -18.23 1.66 -17.76
C ARG A 164 -18.27 1.59 -16.24
N VAL A 165 -17.36 0.84 -15.65
CA VAL A 165 -17.25 0.64 -14.20
C VAL A 165 -15.91 1.17 -13.73
N SER A 166 -15.92 2.28 -12.98
CA SER A 166 -14.71 2.87 -12.41
C SER A 166 -14.44 2.29 -11.01
N LEU A 167 -13.33 1.58 -10.89
CA LEU A 167 -12.85 0.91 -9.67
C LEU A 167 -11.64 1.67 -9.11
N THR A 168 -11.65 1.94 -7.82
CA THR A 168 -10.46 2.44 -7.11
C THR A 168 -10.08 1.45 -6.02
N MET A 169 -8.86 0.91 -6.09
CA MET A 169 -8.29 0.08 -5.05
C MET A 169 -7.35 0.89 -4.16
N THR A 170 -7.33 0.57 -2.87
CA THR A 170 -6.36 1.08 -1.90
C THR A 170 -5.71 -0.07 -1.14
N ARG A 171 -4.56 0.18 -0.51
CA ARG A 171 -3.87 -0.84 0.30
C ARG A 171 -4.79 -1.39 1.38
N LYS A 172 -4.82 -2.72 1.55
CA LYS A 172 -5.54 -3.40 2.65
C LYS A 172 -4.63 -3.79 3.81
N ILE A 173 -3.38 -3.35 3.73
CA ILE A 173 -2.31 -3.56 4.69
C ILE A 173 -1.75 -2.21 5.17
N ALA A 174 -1.05 -2.23 6.29
CA ALA A 174 -0.23 -1.13 6.79
C ALA A 174 1.25 -1.36 6.45
N GLY A 175 2.01 -0.28 6.30
CA GLY A 175 3.48 -0.35 6.24
C GLY A 175 4.10 0.12 7.54
N ILE A 176 5.14 -0.58 7.99
CA ILE A 176 5.91 -0.24 9.17
C ILE A 176 7.38 -0.05 8.77
N LEU A 177 8.00 1.04 9.17
CA LEU A 177 9.43 1.32 8.98
C LEU A 177 10.11 1.57 10.32
N GLY A 178 11.33 1.04 10.46
CA GLY A 178 12.22 1.36 11.56
C GLY A 178 13.57 1.83 11.04
N TYR A 179 13.99 3.01 11.49
CA TYR A 179 15.27 3.61 11.21
C TYR A 179 15.96 3.99 12.51
N PHE A 180 16.99 3.25 12.86
CA PHE A 180 17.68 3.33 14.14
C PHE A 180 19.16 3.55 13.91
N LYS A 181 19.82 4.37 14.72
CA LYS A 181 21.27 4.54 14.67
C LYS A 181 21.90 4.21 16.00
N ASN A 182 23.21 3.97 15.97
CA ASN A 182 24.00 3.75 17.16
C ASN A 182 23.47 2.55 17.96
N VAL A 183 23.40 1.38 17.33
CA VAL A 183 23.17 0.10 18.02
C VAL A 183 24.50 -0.42 18.60
N PRO A 184 24.64 -0.58 19.93
CA PRO A 184 25.92 -0.97 20.52
C PRO A 184 26.21 -2.45 20.30
N GLN A 185 27.49 -2.82 20.15
CA GLN A 185 27.93 -4.22 20.12
C GLN A 185 27.78 -4.89 21.49
N MET A 186 28.10 -4.15 22.56
CA MET A 186 28.05 -4.63 23.93
C MET A 186 27.13 -3.72 24.76
N LEU A 187 26.25 -4.32 25.54
CA LEU A 187 25.41 -3.61 26.50
C LEU A 187 25.20 -4.51 27.72
N ASP A 188 25.40 -3.96 28.92
CA ASP A 188 25.30 -4.68 30.20
C ASP A 188 26.11 -5.98 30.23
N GLY A 189 27.32 -5.95 29.66
CA GLY A 189 28.23 -7.10 29.59
C GLY A 189 27.82 -8.21 28.63
N LYS A 190 26.73 -8.02 27.87
CA LYS A 190 26.24 -8.96 26.86
C LYS A 190 26.50 -8.43 25.45
N THR A 191 26.81 -9.34 24.53
CA THR A 191 26.85 -9.01 23.10
C THR A 191 25.44 -8.90 22.55
N VAL A 192 25.13 -7.75 21.97
CA VAL A 192 23.86 -7.53 21.26
C VAL A 192 23.88 -8.31 19.95
N ARG A 193 22.86 -9.13 19.73
CA ARG A 193 22.76 -10.01 18.56
C ARG A 193 21.65 -9.60 17.61
N TYR A 194 20.53 -9.16 18.17
CA TYR A 194 19.33 -8.81 17.40
C TYR A 194 18.78 -7.44 17.82
N LEU A 195 18.33 -6.69 16.82
CA LEU A 195 17.46 -5.53 16.99
C LEU A 195 16.07 -5.90 16.48
N ARG A 196 15.05 -5.80 17.34
CA ARG A 196 13.68 -6.23 17.01
C ARG A 196 12.64 -5.19 17.35
N LEU A 197 11.69 -5.00 16.44
CA LEU A 197 10.41 -4.37 16.73
C LEU A 197 9.35 -5.47 16.79
N SER A 198 8.78 -5.68 17.96
CA SER A 198 7.79 -6.73 18.22
C SER A 198 6.40 -6.15 18.44
N ALA A 199 5.39 -6.78 17.86
CA ALA A 199 3.98 -6.51 18.16
C ALA A 199 3.46 -7.55 19.14
N SER A 200 2.65 -7.13 20.11
CA SER A 200 1.98 -8.05 21.06
C SER A 200 0.97 -8.98 20.40
N ALA A 201 0.56 -8.67 19.17
CA ALA A 201 -0.44 -9.38 18.41
C ALA A 201 -0.35 -8.98 16.92
N GLY A 202 -0.67 -9.92 16.04
CA GLY A 202 -0.84 -9.70 14.60
C GLY A 202 -2.02 -10.50 14.05
N ASN A 203 -2.51 -10.11 12.88
CA ASN A 203 -3.56 -10.83 12.16
C ASN A 203 -2.97 -11.55 10.95
N LYS A 204 -3.66 -12.59 10.47
CA LYS A 204 -3.29 -13.32 9.25
C LYS A 204 -4.32 -13.25 8.14
N VAL A 205 -5.51 -12.72 8.43
CA VAL A 205 -6.61 -12.61 7.49
C VAL A 205 -7.00 -11.14 7.38
N VAL A 206 -7.17 -10.63 6.17
CA VAL A 206 -7.73 -9.30 5.92
C VAL A 206 -8.99 -9.42 5.08
N ASN A 207 -10.06 -8.74 5.50
CA ASN A 207 -11.26 -8.60 4.70
C ASN A 207 -11.04 -7.57 3.58
N LEU A 208 -11.29 -7.94 2.32
CA LEU A 208 -10.92 -7.10 1.17
C LEU A 208 -11.90 -5.96 0.91
N GLY A 209 -13.15 -6.09 1.35
CA GLY A 209 -14.11 -4.98 1.34
C GLY A 209 -13.73 -3.92 2.38
N SER A 210 -13.66 -4.33 3.65
CA SER A 210 -13.51 -3.41 4.80
C SER A 210 -12.07 -3.05 5.15
N GLY A 211 -11.09 -3.88 4.81
CA GLY A 211 -9.70 -3.74 5.28
C GLY A 211 -9.51 -4.11 6.75
N ILE A 212 -10.48 -4.80 7.37
CA ILE A 212 -10.37 -5.24 8.77
C ILE A 212 -9.61 -6.56 8.84
N GLY A 213 -8.63 -6.65 9.73
CA GLY A 213 -7.93 -7.90 10.00
C GLY A 213 -8.68 -8.79 11.00
N SER A 214 -8.47 -10.10 10.89
CA SER A 214 -9.02 -11.11 11.80
C SER A 214 -8.08 -12.31 11.96
N THR A 215 -8.29 -13.10 13.03
CA THR A 215 -7.65 -14.37 13.49
C THR A 215 -7.10 -14.29 14.92
N SER A 216 -6.83 -15.45 15.55
CA SER A 216 -6.20 -15.52 16.88
C SER A 216 -4.77 -15.00 16.80
N ALA A 217 -4.55 -13.85 17.42
CA ALA A 217 -3.32 -13.10 17.31
C ALA A 217 -2.18 -13.71 18.13
N THR A 218 -1.01 -13.81 17.53
CA THR A 218 0.24 -14.18 18.20
C THR A 218 1.25 -13.04 18.13
N THR A 219 2.06 -12.90 19.18
CA THR A 219 3.22 -12.01 19.17
C THR A 219 4.17 -12.41 18.05
N TYR A 220 4.70 -11.42 17.33
CA TYR A 220 5.75 -11.65 16.35
C TYR A 220 6.64 -10.41 16.20
N ASN A 221 7.80 -10.61 15.56
CA ASN A 221 8.73 -9.53 15.26
C ASN A 221 8.38 -8.98 13.87
N ILE A 222 7.93 -7.72 13.82
CA ILE A 222 7.71 -6.97 12.58
C ILE A 222 9.07 -6.71 11.92
N ILE A 223 10.04 -6.24 12.71
CA ILE A 223 11.44 -6.07 12.30
C ILE A 223 12.28 -7.04 13.11
N ASN A 224 13.17 -7.77 12.44
CA ASN A 224 14.07 -8.72 13.08
C ASN A 224 15.45 -8.70 12.38
N ILE A 225 16.29 -7.76 12.81
CA ILE A 225 17.62 -7.57 12.21
C ILE A 225 18.63 -8.42 12.98
N ASP A 226 19.30 -9.33 12.27
CA ASP A 226 20.49 -10.03 12.75
C ASP A 226 21.74 -9.16 12.54
N LEU A 227 22.48 -8.91 13.62
CA LEU A 227 23.64 -8.01 13.62
C LEU A 227 25.00 -8.74 13.50
N SER A 228 25.04 -10.09 13.38
CA SER A 228 26.30 -10.87 13.48
C SER A 228 27.30 -10.54 12.41
N THR A 229 26.79 -10.34 11.21
CA THR A 229 27.61 -10.19 10.01
C THR A 229 28.06 -8.75 9.81
N GLN A 230 27.58 -7.83 10.65
CA GLN A 230 27.89 -6.41 10.54
C GLN A 230 29.22 -6.10 11.21
N SER A 231 30.00 -5.23 10.58
CA SER A 231 31.22 -4.69 11.17
C SER A 231 30.89 -3.77 12.35
N VAL A 232 31.87 -3.60 13.24
CA VAL A 232 31.76 -2.72 14.40
C VAL A 232 32.82 -1.63 14.31
N ALA A 233 32.40 -0.39 14.49
CA ALA A 233 33.27 0.78 14.55
C ALA A 233 32.85 1.63 15.76
N ASN A 234 33.82 2.04 16.57
CA ASN A 234 33.58 2.80 17.80
C ASN A 234 32.53 2.12 18.70
N GLU A 235 32.63 0.80 18.88
CA GLU A 235 31.72 -0.03 19.69
C GLU A 235 30.29 -0.16 19.15
N MET A 236 29.98 0.44 18.00
CA MET A 236 28.66 0.42 17.38
C MET A 236 28.65 -0.43 16.11
N TYR A 237 27.53 -1.09 15.83
CA TYR A 237 27.32 -1.75 14.54
C TYR A 237 27.25 -0.72 13.41
N SER A 238 27.93 -1.03 12.30
CA SER A 238 28.04 -0.14 11.14
C SER A 238 26.73 0.04 10.36
N GLY A 239 25.80 -0.92 10.47
CA GLY A 239 24.54 -0.89 9.74
C GLY A 239 24.40 -2.02 8.73
N ASN A 240 23.15 -2.37 8.40
CA ASN A 240 22.87 -3.23 7.25
C ASN A 240 23.24 -2.53 5.92
N ASP A 241 23.76 -3.26 4.93
CA ASP A 241 24.04 -2.71 3.61
C ASP A 241 22.78 -2.79 2.73
N LEU A 242 22.31 -1.64 2.24
CA LEU A 242 21.16 -1.50 1.33
C LEU A 242 21.55 -0.78 0.03
N SER A 243 22.85 -0.69 -0.27
CA SER A 243 23.36 0.01 -1.45
C SER A 243 22.86 -0.59 -2.77
N SER A 244 22.62 -1.90 -2.82
CA SER A 244 22.01 -2.59 -3.98
C SER A 244 20.59 -2.11 -4.28
N ALA A 245 19.86 -1.62 -3.27
CA ALA A 245 18.56 -0.99 -3.42
C ALA A 245 18.64 0.52 -3.68
N GLY A 246 19.85 1.07 -3.86
CA GLY A 246 20.07 2.50 -4.04
C GLY A 246 19.82 3.33 -2.77
N ILE A 247 19.83 2.69 -1.60
CA ILE A 247 19.57 3.35 -0.32
C ILE A 247 20.89 3.79 0.33
N VAL A 248 21.01 5.08 0.55
CA VAL A 248 22.04 5.74 1.36
C VAL A 248 21.46 6.01 2.74
N LYS A 249 22.23 5.76 3.80
CA LYS A 249 21.77 5.92 5.19
C LYS A 249 22.75 6.74 6.01
N LEU A 250 22.27 7.23 7.16
CA LEU A 250 23.11 7.81 8.20
C LEU A 250 24.17 6.78 8.64
N PRO A 251 25.37 7.21 9.06
CA PRO A 251 26.38 6.31 9.60
C PRO A 251 25.85 5.47 10.78
N ASN A 252 26.34 4.24 10.92
CA ASN A 252 26.03 3.33 12.05
C ASN A 252 24.52 3.08 12.26
N SER A 253 23.77 3.00 11.15
CA SER A 253 22.30 2.92 11.21
C SER A 253 21.74 1.64 10.61
N GLN A 254 20.61 1.20 11.14
CA GLN A 254 19.80 0.08 10.69
C GLN A 254 18.51 0.63 10.08
N LEU A 255 18.18 0.21 8.85
CA LEU A 255 16.91 0.53 8.22
C LEU A 255 16.21 -0.76 7.80
N SER A 256 14.96 -0.93 8.19
CA SER A 256 14.15 -2.07 7.81
C SER A 256 12.68 -1.67 7.80
N GLY A 257 11.87 -2.34 7.01
CA GLY A 257 10.43 -2.21 7.09
C GLY A 257 9.73 -3.50 6.67
N ALA A 258 8.45 -3.55 6.97
CA ALA A 258 7.60 -4.70 6.73
C ALA A 258 6.16 -4.24 6.56
N TYR A 259 5.33 -5.11 5.98
CA TYR A 259 3.89 -4.92 5.98
C TYR A 259 3.24 -5.61 7.17
N MET A 260 2.05 -5.12 7.54
CA MET A 260 1.27 -5.67 8.63
C MET A 260 -0.21 -5.65 8.29
N ILE A 261 -0.89 -6.77 8.51
CA ILE A 261 -2.36 -6.82 8.42
C ILE A 261 -2.96 -6.01 9.57
N PRO A 262 -4.00 -5.19 9.33
CA PRO A 262 -4.60 -4.34 10.34
C PRO A 262 -4.99 -5.09 11.61
N VAL A 263 -4.66 -4.54 12.77
CA VAL A 263 -4.90 -5.14 14.09
C VAL A 263 -5.15 -4.03 15.10
N SER A 264 -5.97 -4.28 16.12
CA SER A 264 -6.38 -3.27 17.09
C SER A 264 -5.98 -3.64 18.51
N GLY A 265 -5.74 -2.63 19.34
CA GLY A 265 -5.45 -2.81 20.76
C GLY A 265 -4.10 -3.47 21.05
N ILE A 266 -3.09 -3.25 20.19
CA ILE A 266 -1.76 -3.87 20.36
C ILE A 266 -0.78 -2.93 21.02
N THR A 267 0.31 -3.48 21.57
CA THR A 267 1.50 -2.71 21.95
C THR A 267 2.66 -3.05 21.02
N LEU A 268 3.52 -2.07 20.75
CA LEU A 268 4.78 -2.26 20.03
C LEU A 268 5.96 -2.09 20.99
N THR A 269 6.95 -2.97 20.89
CA THR A 269 8.17 -2.95 21.72
C THR A 269 9.40 -3.05 20.85
N LEU A 270 10.30 -2.07 20.99
CA LEU A 270 11.65 -2.13 20.42
C LEU A 270 12.57 -2.82 21.44
N GLY A 271 13.49 -3.66 21.00
CA GLY A 271 14.43 -4.30 21.91
C GLY A 271 15.73 -4.78 21.29
N LEU A 272 16.73 -4.88 22.16
CA LEU A 272 18.03 -5.49 21.92
C LEU A 272 18.09 -6.85 22.63
N TYR A 273 18.55 -7.87 21.92
CA TYR A 273 18.56 -9.24 22.40
C TYR A 273 19.93 -9.89 22.16
N ASP A 274 20.32 -10.83 23.01
CA ASP A 274 21.53 -11.64 22.82
C ASP A 274 21.29 -12.85 21.90
N ALA A 275 22.33 -13.66 21.69
CA ALA A 275 22.28 -14.85 20.85
C ALA A 275 21.31 -15.93 21.32
N ALA A 276 21.00 -15.97 22.62
CA ALA A 276 20.05 -16.89 23.22
C ALA A 276 18.61 -16.36 23.17
N ASN A 277 18.38 -15.22 22.49
CA ASN A 277 17.11 -14.47 22.50
C ASN A 277 16.73 -13.90 23.86
N ALA A 278 17.67 -13.78 24.80
CA ALA A 278 17.36 -13.11 26.05
C ALA A 278 17.38 -11.59 25.84
N VAL A 279 16.42 -10.92 26.46
CA VAL A 279 16.32 -9.46 26.44
C VAL A 279 17.55 -8.86 27.12
N ILE A 280 18.16 -7.86 26.46
CA ILE A 280 19.19 -7.00 27.04
C ILE A 280 18.54 -5.67 27.44
N LYS A 281 17.84 -5.01 26.51
CA LYS A 281 17.12 -3.75 26.75
C LYS A 281 15.87 -3.68 25.89
N THR A 282 14.81 -3.06 26.41
CA THR A 282 13.56 -2.82 25.67
C THR A 282 13.06 -1.40 25.89
N TRP A 283 12.36 -0.89 24.89
CA TRP A 283 11.62 0.36 24.95
C TRP A 283 10.18 0.12 24.49
N SER A 284 9.22 0.63 25.26
CA SER A 284 7.84 0.72 24.79
C SER A 284 7.73 1.83 23.76
N VAL A 285 7.11 1.51 22.61
CA VAL A 285 6.81 2.50 21.57
C VAL A 285 5.58 3.29 21.98
N ARG A 286 5.56 4.59 21.66
CA ARG A 286 4.46 5.51 22.01
C ARG A 286 4.01 6.36 20.82
N ASP A 287 2.74 6.72 20.84
CA ASP A 287 2.17 7.83 20.07
C ASP A 287 1.67 8.88 21.08
N GLY A 288 2.44 9.96 21.25
CA GLY A 288 2.26 10.89 22.36
C GLY A 288 2.26 10.16 23.71
N ALA A 289 1.14 10.22 24.43
CA ALA A 289 0.98 9.53 25.72
C ALA A 289 0.52 8.07 25.58
N SER A 290 0.00 7.65 24.41
CA SER A 290 -0.52 6.30 24.20
C SER A 290 0.60 5.30 23.95
N SER A 291 0.47 4.09 24.49
CA SER A 291 1.32 2.93 24.17
C SER A 291 0.53 1.80 23.51
N THR A 292 -0.73 2.04 23.18
CA THR A 292 -1.62 1.10 22.52
C THR A 292 -1.98 1.62 21.14
N PHE A 293 -1.94 0.75 20.14
CA PHE A 293 -2.04 1.09 18.74
C PHE A 293 -3.19 0.34 18.07
N ASN A 294 -3.82 1.04 17.13
CA ASN A 294 -4.63 0.42 16.09
C ASN A 294 -3.85 0.58 14.79
N ILE A 295 -3.38 -0.54 14.25
CA ILE A 295 -2.76 -0.61 12.94
C ILE A 295 -3.88 -0.73 11.91
N THR A 296 -3.99 0.27 11.04
CA THR A 296 -5.09 0.41 10.08
C THR A 296 -4.60 0.25 8.66
N ALA A 297 -5.45 -0.31 7.78
CA ALA A 297 -5.14 -0.45 6.36
C ALA A 297 -4.80 0.92 5.75
N ASN A 298 -3.90 0.91 4.75
CA ASN A 298 -3.50 2.10 4.01
C ASN A 298 -2.91 3.22 4.88
N HIS A 299 -2.28 2.85 5.99
CA HIS A 299 -1.48 3.76 6.81
C HIS A 299 -0.03 3.30 6.81
N PHE A 300 0.87 4.25 7.04
CA PHE A 300 2.26 3.99 7.28
C PHE A 300 2.65 4.44 8.66
N TYR A 301 3.48 3.65 9.33
CA TYR A 301 3.95 3.91 10.66
C TYR A 301 5.48 3.86 10.65
N SER A 302 6.14 4.91 11.13
CA SER A 302 7.60 4.98 11.13
C SER A 302 8.17 5.24 12.51
N LEU A 303 9.25 4.55 12.82
CA LEU A 303 10.13 4.85 13.94
C LEU A 303 11.40 5.45 13.36
N GLY A 304 11.59 6.76 13.55
CA GLY A 304 12.55 7.54 12.76
C GLY A 304 12.02 7.87 11.37
N VAL A 305 12.78 8.66 10.64
CA VAL A 305 12.38 9.24 9.36
C VAL A 305 13.47 9.02 8.31
N LYS A 306 13.08 8.36 7.22
CA LYS A 306 13.89 8.22 6.01
C LYS A 306 13.21 8.99 4.90
N HIS A 307 13.81 10.10 4.48
CA HIS A 307 13.19 10.98 3.49
C HIS A 307 13.39 10.48 2.08
N LYS A 308 14.58 10.04 1.64
CA LYS A 308 14.77 9.60 0.24
C LYS A 308 15.79 8.49 0.12
N PRO A 309 15.69 7.56 -0.83
CA PRO A 309 16.67 6.48 -1.00
C PRO A 309 18.09 7.00 -1.17
N GLY A 310 18.35 7.86 -2.15
CA GLY A 310 19.70 8.20 -2.60
C GLY A 310 20.48 9.22 -1.77
N THR A 311 19.93 9.75 -0.66
CA THR A 311 20.58 10.78 0.16
C THR A 311 20.09 10.74 1.61
N THR A 312 20.85 11.32 2.53
CA THR A 312 20.43 11.56 3.91
C THR A 312 20.01 13.01 4.17
N THR A 313 20.16 13.90 3.19
CA THR A 313 19.92 15.35 3.35
C THR A 313 18.71 15.87 2.56
N GLY A 314 17.64 15.06 2.51
CA GLY A 314 16.37 15.43 1.88
C GLY A 314 16.42 15.92 0.42
N SER A 315 15.64 16.98 0.13
CA SER A 315 15.50 17.65 -1.17
C SER A 315 16.35 18.90 -1.26
N ASP A 316 16.45 19.61 -0.16
CA ASP A 316 17.11 20.89 -0.03
C ASP A 316 18.24 20.75 0.98
N PRO A 317 19.50 20.62 0.53
CA PRO A 317 20.65 20.52 1.43
C PRO A 317 20.83 21.72 2.38
N GLY A 318 20.07 22.80 2.20
CA GLY A 318 20.03 23.96 3.09
C GLY A 318 18.93 23.96 4.14
N ASP A 319 18.01 22.98 4.12
CA ASP A 319 16.91 22.83 5.09
C ASP A 319 17.10 21.56 5.94
N PRO A 320 17.71 21.66 7.14
CA PRO A 320 17.87 20.52 8.04
C PRO A 320 16.54 19.87 8.47
N GLY A 321 15.40 20.51 8.22
CA GLY A 321 14.08 19.95 8.47
C GLY A 321 13.66 18.84 7.50
N ASP A 322 14.42 18.62 6.42
CA ASP A 322 14.18 17.53 5.46
C ASP A 322 15.27 16.45 5.45
N ASP A 323 16.24 16.55 6.36
CA ASP A 323 17.25 15.54 6.62
C ASP A 323 16.67 14.29 7.27
N ASP A 324 17.26 13.13 6.97
CA ASP A 324 16.96 11.87 7.66
C ASP A 324 17.13 11.98 9.19
N ASP A 325 16.20 11.40 9.95
CA ASP A 325 16.28 11.35 11.40
C ASP A 325 16.07 9.93 11.94
N ALA A 326 17.18 9.19 12.09
CA ALA A 326 17.17 7.87 12.72
C ALA A 326 17.22 7.97 14.24
N ILE A 327 16.42 7.13 14.92
CA ILE A 327 16.36 7.10 16.39
C ILE A 327 17.69 6.61 16.96
N ASP A 328 18.31 7.42 17.83
CA ASP A 328 19.58 7.13 18.49
C ASP A 328 19.41 6.20 19.70
N LEU A 329 19.90 4.95 19.62
CA LEU A 329 19.71 3.97 20.69
C LEU A 329 20.72 4.07 21.85
N LEU A 330 21.67 5.01 21.79
CA LEU A 330 22.54 5.32 22.93
C LEU A 330 21.88 6.27 23.93
N GLN A 331 20.87 7.01 23.50
CA GLN A 331 20.16 7.95 24.36
C GLN A 331 19.07 7.25 25.14
N ASP A 332 18.87 7.66 26.39
CA ASP A 332 17.68 7.25 27.14
C ASP A 332 16.52 8.15 26.73
N GLN A 333 15.70 7.66 25.79
CA GLN A 333 14.62 8.41 25.18
C GLN A 333 13.36 7.56 25.04
N ALA A 334 12.21 8.24 24.95
CA ALA A 334 10.98 7.60 24.54
C ALA A 334 11.04 7.27 23.04
N ILE A 335 10.66 6.05 22.67
CA ILE A 335 10.56 5.67 21.27
C ILE A 335 9.19 6.09 20.77
N THR A 336 9.15 7.09 19.90
CA THR A 336 7.90 7.64 19.35
C THR A 336 7.68 7.14 17.93
N ILE A 337 6.43 6.85 17.60
CA ILE A 337 6.01 6.45 16.25
C ILE A 337 5.33 7.62 15.53
N THR A 338 5.63 7.80 14.26
CA THR A 338 4.92 8.72 13.37
C THR A 338 3.89 7.94 12.58
N ILE A 339 2.68 8.49 12.44
CA ILE A 339 1.58 7.87 11.71
C ILE A 339 1.24 8.74 10.51
N ASP A 340 1.31 8.16 9.32
CA ASP A 340 0.96 8.80 8.06
C ASP A 340 -0.22 8.07 7.39
N PRO A 341 -1.44 8.63 7.50
CA PRO A 341 -2.59 8.12 6.79
C PRO A 341 -2.41 8.27 5.28
N ALA A 342 -2.79 7.27 4.50
CA ALA A 342 -2.67 7.32 3.04
C ALA A 342 -1.26 7.57 2.50
N TRP A 343 -0.22 7.33 3.32
CA TRP A 343 1.18 7.39 2.90
C TRP A 343 1.50 8.77 2.25
N ASN A 344 0.90 9.85 2.76
CA ASN A 344 0.88 11.16 2.10
C ASN A 344 2.25 11.85 2.06
N THR A 345 3.14 11.49 2.97
CA THR A 345 4.45 12.11 3.20
C THR A 345 5.58 11.21 2.73
N ILE A 346 5.25 10.13 2.01
CA ILE A 346 6.22 9.09 1.67
C ILE A 346 6.81 9.36 0.30
N HIS A 347 8.10 9.65 0.33
CA HIS A 347 8.97 9.55 -0.83
C HIS A 347 9.30 8.06 -1.06
N PRO A 348 9.46 7.62 -2.32
CA PRO A 348 9.58 6.21 -2.67
C PRO A 348 10.64 5.48 -1.83
N LEU A 349 10.22 4.49 -1.04
CA LEU A 349 11.09 3.44 -0.51
C LEU A 349 10.57 2.12 -1.06
N THR A 350 11.29 1.57 -2.05
CA THR A 350 11.05 0.19 -2.47
C THR A 350 11.71 -0.71 -1.45
N ILE A 351 10.92 -1.32 -0.56
CA ILE A 351 11.40 -2.43 0.27
C ILE A 351 11.17 -3.68 -0.58
N GLN A 352 12.27 -4.28 -1.07
CA GLN A 352 12.25 -5.55 -1.80
C GLN A 352 12.12 -6.74 -0.85
#